data_AF-A0A7K9GE15-F1
#
_entry.id   AF-A0A7K9GE15-F1
#
_cell.length_a   1.000
_cell.length_b   1.000
_cell.length_c   1.000
_cell.angle_alpha   90.00
_cell.angle_beta   90.00
_cell.angle_gamma   90.00
#
_symmetry.space_group_name_H-M   'P 1'
#
loop_
_entity.id
_entity.type
_entity.pdbx_description
1 polymer ?
#
loop_
_entity_poly.entity_id
_entity_poly.type
_entity_poly.pdbx_seq_one_letter_code
_entity_poly.pdbx_strand_id
1 'polypeptide(L)'
;CPAGFHCSKGLRRRCPPGFYCPQKTGITFYPCPPGTYNPSYGLSHAERCQQCPAGASVPNPSGATNTSSGGPCPPGHFCPAGTSTPQPCPVGTYSDRLHNGQDSSCTECPPGHFCGSPGLTAPSGPCSPGYFCPPGSSSPSPPGAWQRGGPCPVSHFCPEGTSSPLPCPAGTYNNLSRQAACSPCAAGYFC
;
A
#
# COMPACT_ATOMS: atom_id res chain seq x y z
N CYS A 1 -36.76 -6.25 -26.04
CA CYS A 1 -35.56 -5.38 -26.15
C CYS A 1 -34.42 -6.17 -26.79
N PRO A 2 -33.79 -5.69 -27.87
CA PRO A 2 -32.63 -6.36 -28.47
C PRO A 2 -31.39 -6.27 -27.57
N ALA A 3 -30.43 -7.18 -27.77
CA ALA A 3 -29.16 -7.15 -27.04
C ALA A 3 -28.39 -5.85 -27.29
N GLY A 4 -27.67 -5.35 -26.29
CA GLY A 4 -26.98 -4.06 -26.31
C GLY A 4 -27.91 -2.87 -26.03
N PHE A 5 -29.18 -3.12 -25.74
CA PHE A 5 -30.14 -2.08 -25.38
C PHE A 5 -30.88 -2.43 -24.10
N HIS A 6 -31.28 -1.41 -23.36
CA HIS A 6 -32.22 -1.51 -22.26
C HIS A 6 -33.51 -0.79 -22.67
N CYS A 7 -34.66 -1.35 -22.27
CA CYS A 7 -35.96 -0.86 -22.69
C CYS A 7 -36.82 -0.51 -21.49
N SER A 8 -37.28 0.73 -21.42
CA SER A 8 -38.18 1.22 -20.36
C SER A 8 -39.35 1.94 -21.00
N LYS A 9 -40.58 1.54 -20.67
CA LYS A 9 -41.83 2.16 -21.19
C LYS A 9 -41.86 2.33 -22.72
N GLY A 10 -41.40 1.31 -23.46
CA GLY A 10 -41.36 1.34 -24.94
C GLY A 10 -40.19 2.14 -25.54
N LEU A 11 -39.42 2.88 -24.75
CA LEU A 11 -38.20 3.57 -25.20
C LEU A 11 -37.00 2.64 -25.15
N ARG A 12 -36.32 2.51 -26.29
CA ARG A 12 -35.09 1.74 -26.45
C ARG A 12 -33.88 2.67 -26.32
N ARG A 13 -33.01 2.42 -25.34
CA ARG A 13 -31.76 3.17 -25.12
C ARG A 13 -30.58 2.21 -25.16
N ARG A 14 -29.43 2.66 -25.68
CA ARG A 14 -28.21 1.83 -25.72
C ARG A 14 -27.77 1.55 -24.28
N CYS A 15 -27.22 0.36 -24.06
CA CYS A 15 -26.64 0.03 -22.77
C CYS A 15 -25.57 1.06 -22.39
N PRO A 16 -25.62 1.66 -21.19
CA PRO A 16 -24.65 2.69 -20.80
C PRO A 16 -23.24 2.11 -20.54
N PRO A 17 -22.18 2.94 -20.62
CA PRO A 17 -20.84 2.57 -20.17
C PRO A 17 -20.85 2.06 -18.73
N GLY A 18 -19.98 1.10 -18.43
CA GLY A 18 -19.94 0.36 -17.16
C GLY A 18 -20.88 -0.85 -17.08
N PHE A 19 -21.79 -1.01 -18.06
CA PHE A 19 -22.81 -2.04 -18.05
C PHE A 19 -22.85 -2.83 -19.36
N TYR A 20 -23.47 -4.01 -19.31
CA TYR A 20 -23.88 -4.84 -20.44
C TYR A 20 -25.37 -5.19 -20.35
N CYS A 21 -25.99 -5.36 -21.51
CA CYS A 21 -27.43 -5.57 -21.65
C CYS A 21 -27.70 -6.78 -22.55
N PRO A 22 -27.90 -7.98 -22.00
CA PRO A 22 -28.35 -9.15 -22.75
C PRO A 22 -29.72 -8.92 -23.43
N GLN A 23 -30.16 -9.87 -24.25
CA GLN A 23 -31.51 -9.80 -24.82
C GLN A 23 -32.56 -9.71 -23.69
N LYS A 24 -33.64 -8.95 -23.95
CA LYS A 24 -34.75 -8.74 -23.00
C LYS A 24 -34.39 -7.92 -21.74
N THR A 25 -33.26 -7.20 -21.73
CA THR A 25 -32.94 -6.23 -20.67
C THR A 25 -33.99 -5.12 -20.56
N GLY A 26 -34.53 -4.90 -19.37
CA GLY A 26 -35.59 -3.94 -19.06
C GLY A 26 -35.05 -2.61 -18.51
N ILE A 27 -35.52 -2.21 -17.32
CA ILE A 27 -35.00 -1.05 -16.57
C ILE A 27 -33.69 -1.36 -15.82
N THR A 28 -33.46 -2.63 -15.51
CA THR A 28 -32.26 -3.10 -14.80
C THR A 28 -31.26 -3.61 -15.83
N PHE A 29 -30.14 -2.92 -15.96
CA PHE A 29 -28.99 -3.33 -16.76
C PHE A 29 -27.88 -3.86 -15.85
N TYR A 30 -26.97 -4.68 -16.39
CA TYR A 30 -26.04 -5.47 -15.57
C TYR A 30 -24.65 -4.85 -15.58
N PRO A 31 -24.03 -4.59 -14.40
CA PRO A 31 -22.69 -4.03 -14.36
C PRO A 31 -21.69 -5.03 -14.92
N CYS A 32 -20.60 -4.53 -15.51
CA CYS A 32 -19.46 -5.40 -15.83
C CYS A 32 -18.97 -6.15 -14.57
N PRO A 33 -18.49 -7.40 -14.72
CA PRO A 33 -17.89 -8.15 -13.61
C PRO A 33 -16.80 -7.34 -12.89
N PRO A 34 -16.56 -7.56 -11.58
CA PRO A 34 -15.48 -6.92 -10.85
C PRO A 34 -14.14 -7.07 -11.57
N GLY A 35 -13.38 -5.96 -11.65
CA GLY A 35 -12.09 -5.93 -12.31
C GLY A 35 -12.17 -5.69 -13.82
N THR A 36 -13.38 -5.54 -14.36
CA THR A 36 -13.61 -5.26 -15.78
C THR A 36 -14.52 -4.05 -15.96
N TYR A 37 -14.42 -3.40 -17.12
CA TYR A 37 -15.19 -2.22 -17.47
C TYR A 37 -15.63 -2.24 -18.93
N ASN A 38 -16.59 -1.38 -19.26
CA ASN A 38 -17.01 -1.12 -20.64
C ASN A 38 -17.05 0.38 -20.89
N PRO A 39 -16.18 0.95 -21.75
CA PRO A 39 -16.15 2.39 -22.01
C PRO A 39 -17.21 2.84 -23.02
N SER A 40 -17.83 1.90 -23.74
CA SER A 40 -18.70 2.20 -24.89
C SER A 40 -20.17 1.95 -24.59
N TYR A 41 -21.05 2.64 -25.31
CA TYR A 41 -22.46 2.29 -25.30
C TYR A 41 -22.72 0.99 -26.07
N GLY A 42 -23.75 0.24 -25.67
CA GLY A 42 -24.31 -0.83 -26.49
C GLY A 42 -23.73 -2.23 -26.24
N LEU A 43 -23.00 -2.45 -25.15
CA LEU A 43 -22.46 -3.77 -24.83
C LEU A 43 -23.58 -4.76 -24.50
N SER A 44 -23.50 -5.95 -25.08
CA SER A 44 -24.53 -7.00 -24.98
C SER A 44 -24.14 -8.17 -24.08
N HIS A 45 -22.85 -8.42 -23.88
CA HIS A 45 -22.32 -9.58 -23.15
C HIS A 45 -21.23 -9.17 -22.18
N ALA A 46 -21.20 -9.80 -21.00
CA ALA A 46 -20.20 -9.56 -19.96
C ALA A 46 -18.77 -9.87 -20.41
N GLU A 47 -18.59 -10.90 -21.25
CA GLU A 47 -17.28 -11.32 -21.76
C GLU A 47 -16.58 -10.27 -22.63
N ARG A 48 -17.33 -9.27 -23.09
CA ARG A 48 -16.80 -8.14 -23.85
C ARG A 48 -16.41 -6.95 -22.97
N CYS A 49 -16.55 -7.07 -21.64
CA CYS A 49 -15.96 -6.12 -20.70
C CYS A 49 -14.43 -6.27 -20.72
N GLN A 50 -13.71 -5.14 -20.71
CA GLN A 50 -12.25 -5.07 -20.76
C GLN A 50 -11.68 -5.06 -19.34
N GLN A 51 -10.50 -5.63 -19.12
CA GLN A 51 -9.85 -5.60 -17.80
C GLN A 51 -9.43 -4.18 -17.42
N CYS A 52 -9.57 -3.81 -16.15
CA CYS A 52 -9.04 -2.57 -15.63
C CYS A 52 -7.52 -2.50 -15.83
N PRO A 53 -6.98 -1.35 -16.28
CA PRO A 53 -5.52 -1.18 -16.32
C PRO A 53 -4.94 -1.21 -14.90
N ALA A 54 -3.66 -1.59 -14.79
CA ALA A 54 -2.94 -1.50 -13.53
C ALA A 54 -2.91 -0.03 -13.05
N GLY A 55 -3.08 0.16 -11.74
CA GLY A 55 -3.18 1.50 -11.14
C GLY A 55 -4.58 2.09 -11.11
N ALA A 56 -5.61 1.36 -11.58
CA ALA A 56 -7.01 1.76 -11.45
C ALA A 56 -7.71 1.03 -10.27
N SER A 57 -8.45 1.78 -9.45
CA SER A 57 -9.17 1.28 -8.26
C SER A 57 -10.64 0.99 -8.49
N VAL A 58 -11.23 1.38 -9.63
CA VAL A 58 -12.67 1.24 -9.89
C VAL A 58 -12.91 0.54 -11.22
N PRO A 59 -13.65 -0.59 -11.25
CA PRO A 59 -14.12 -1.26 -12.48
C PRO A 59 -15.15 -0.48 -13.31
N ASN A 60 -15.41 0.77 -12.96
CA ASN A 60 -16.59 1.46 -13.43
C ASN A 60 -16.28 2.90 -13.87
N PRO A 61 -15.97 3.12 -15.17
CA PRO A 61 -15.90 4.43 -15.78
C PRO A 61 -17.29 5.01 -16.07
N SER A 62 -18.33 4.61 -15.32
CA SER A 62 -19.71 5.03 -15.52
C SER A 62 -19.92 6.50 -15.13
N GLY A 63 -19.41 7.44 -15.94
CA GLY A 63 -19.98 8.77 -16.19
C GLY A 63 -20.34 9.69 -15.01
N ALA A 64 -20.00 9.35 -13.76
CA ALA A 64 -20.23 10.14 -12.56
C ALA A 64 -18.98 10.92 -12.14
N THR A 65 -17.81 10.49 -12.60
CA THR A 65 -16.53 11.18 -12.46
C THR A 65 -15.89 11.25 -13.84
N ASN A 66 -15.32 12.41 -14.22
CA ASN A 66 -14.76 12.69 -15.55
C ASN A 66 -13.48 11.88 -15.91
N THR A 67 -13.30 10.69 -15.34
CA THR A 67 -12.10 9.85 -15.50
C THR A 67 -12.47 8.57 -16.23
N SER A 68 -12.16 8.53 -17.52
CA SER A 68 -12.40 7.44 -18.47
C SER A 68 -11.54 6.17 -18.22
N SER A 69 -10.80 6.11 -17.11
CA SER A 69 -9.72 5.14 -16.87
C SER A 69 -9.94 4.25 -15.63
N GLY A 70 -11.10 4.38 -14.95
CA GLY A 70 -11.24 3.92 -13.57
C GLY A 70 -10.58 4.91 -12.61
N GLY A 71 -11.04 4.97 -11.35
CA GLY A 71 -10.46 5.89 -10.36
C GLY A 71 -8.98 5.58 -10.11
N PRO A 72 -8.16 6.56 -9.66
CA PRO A 72 -6.76 6.31 -9.35
C PRO A 72 -6.61 5.31 -8.21
N CYS A 73 -5.62 4.41 -8.28
CA CYS A 73 -5.25 3.59 -7.13
C CYS A 73 -4.83 4.51 -5.98
N PRO A 74 -5.47 4.44 -4.80
CA PRO A 74 -5.21 5.36 -3.71
C PRO A 74 -3.81 5.14 -3.10
N PRO A 75 -3.23 6.14 -2.42
CA PRO A 75 -2.01 5.96 -1.66
C PRO A 75 -2.15 4.86 -0.61
N GLY A 76 -1.02 4.28 -0.24
CA GLY A 76 -0.92 3.11 0.63
C GLY A 76 -1.40 1.81 -0.01
N HIS A 77 -1.84 1.84 -1.26
CA HIS A 77 -2.35 0.65 -1.96
C HIS A 77 -1.68 0.48 -3.32
N PHE A 78 -1.87 -0.69 -3.91
CA PHE A 78 -1.57 -1.01 -5.29
C PHE A 78 -2.75 -1.77 -5.92
N CYS A 79 -2.90 -1.63 -7.23
CA CYS A 79 -4.05 -2.12 -7.98
C CYS A 79 -3.54 -2.86 -9.23
N PRO A 80 -3.31 -4.18 -9.16
CA PRO A 80 -2.95 -4.97 -10.33
C PRO A 80 -4.01 -4.90 -11.42
N ALA A 81 -3.60 -5.13 -12.67
CA ALA A 81 -4.54 -5.18 -13.79
C ALA A 81 -5.65 -6.20 -13.53
N GLY A 82 -6.89 -5.84 -13.87
CA GLY A 82 -8.06 -6.68 -13.62
C GLY A 82 -8.53 -6.72 -12.16
N THR A 83 -8.00 -5.85 -11.29
CA THR A 83 -8.41 -5.79 -9.87
C THR A 83 -9.51 -4.75 -9.65
N SER A 84 -10.55 -5.11 -8.89
CA SER A 84 -11.62 -4.18 -8.49
C SER A 84 -11.41 -3.49 -7.16
N THR A 85 -10.48 -4.01 -6.36
CA THR A 85 -10.30 -3.63 -4.96
C THR A 85 -8.82 -3.34 -4.73
N PRO A 86 -8.44 -2.10 -4.37
CA PRO A 86 -7.06 -1.77 -4.04
C PRO A 86 -6.50 -2.73 -2.97
N GLN A 87 -5.30 -3.25 -3.21
CA GLN A 87 -4.59 -4.09 -2.26
C GLN A 87 -3.66 -3.21 -1.43
N PRO A 88 -3.67 -3.32 -0.09
CA PRO A 88 -2.81 -2.47 0.73
C PRO A 88 -1.34 -2.84 0.56
N CYS A 89 -0.46 -1.85 0.61
CA CYS A 89 0.98 -2.06 0.74
C CYS A 89 1.24 -2.89 2.02
N PRO A 90 2.11 -3.92 1.95
CA PRO A 90 2.36 -4.81 3.07
C PRO A 90 3.09 -4.09 4.23
N VAL A 91 3.03 -4.68 5.42
CA VAL A 91 3.83 -4.21 6.57
C VAL A 91 5.32 -4.14 6.21
N GLY A 92 6.03 -3.17 6.79
CA GLY A 92 7.39 -2.84 6.38
C GLY A 92 7.47 -1.94 5.14
N THR A 93 6.35 -1.60 4.49
CA THR A 93 6.30 -0.69 3.34
C THR A 93 5.20 0.36 3.48
N TYR A 94 5.28 1.41 2.67
CA TYR A 94 4.28 2.46 2.54
C TYR A 94 4.24 2.99 1.10
N SER A 95 3.22 3.78 0.75
CA SER A 95 3.22 4.54 -0.50
C SER A 95 2.42 5.83 -0.39
N ASP A 96 3.03 6.96 -0.71
CA ASP A 96 2.36 8.26 -0.86
C ASP A 96 1.82 8.49 -2.29
N ARG A 97 2.14 7.60 -3.23
CA ARG A 97 1.81 7.73 -4.65
C ARG A 97 0.42 7.21 -5.00
N LEU A 98 -0.20 7.87 -5.98
CA LEU A 98 -1.38 7.38 -6.69
C LEU A 98 -0.97 6.45 -7.84
N HIS A 99 -1.91 5.63 -8.30
CA HIS A 99 -1.78 4.78 -9.49
C HIS A 99 -0.74 3.65 -9.39
N ASN A 100 -0.41 3.20 -8.19
CA ASN A 100 0.42 2.01 -8.02
C ASN A 100 -0.24 0.79 -8.67
N GLY A 101 0.47 0.17 -9.61
CA GLY A 101 -0.04 -0.98 -10.35
C GLY A 101 0.34 -2.34 -9.77
N GLN A 102 1.29 -2.39 -8.84
CA GLN A 102 1.87 -3.63 -8.33
C GLN A 102 2.49 -3.42 -6.94
N ASP A 103 2.70 -4.51 -6.22
CA ASP A 103 3.27 -4.53 -4.87
C ASP A 103 4.68 -3.91 -4.81
N SER A 104 5.50 -4.12 -5.84
CA SER A 104 6.84 -3.52 -5.96
C SER A 104 6.83 -1.99 -6.11
N SER A 105 5.65 -1.37 -6.26
CA SER A 105 5.51 0.09 -6.20
C SER A 105 5.46 0.63 -4.77
N CYS A 106 5.27 -0.25 -3.78
CA CYS A 106 5.34 0.11 -2.36
C CYS A 106 6.80 0.33 -1.96
N THR A 107 7.06 1.43 -1.27
CA THR A 107 8.40 1.82 -0.82
C THR A 107 8.69 1.19 0.54
N GLU A 108 9.86 0.58 0.70
CA GLU A 108 10.30 0.09 2.00
C GLU A 108 10.34 1.22 3.03
N CYS A 109 10.00 0.88 4.27
CA CYS A 109 10.09 1.84 5.36
C CYS A 109 11.54 2.34 5.50
N PRO A 110 11.76 3.65 5.65
CA PRO A 110 13.10 4.19 5.65
C PRO A 110 13.89 3.69 6.87
N PRO A 111 15.23 3.59 6.76
CA PRO A 111 16.07 3.21 7.87
C PRO A 111 15.81 4.11 9.09
N GLY A 112 15.79 3.50 10.28
CA GLY A 112 15.46 4.18 11.53
C GLY A 112 13.97 4.36 11.78
N HIS A 113 13.10 3.96 10.85
CA HIS A 113 11.65 4.04 11.00
C HIS A 113 11.00 2.66 10.84
N PHE A 114 9.72 2.56 11.19
CA PHE A 114 8.94 1.35 11.00
C PHE A 114 7.58 1.61 10.36
N CYS A 115 7.06 0.59 9.67
CA CYS A 115 5.76 0.58 9.00
C CYS A 115 4.96 -0.57 9.60
N GLY A 116 4.24 -0.29 10.69
CA GLY A 116 3.62 -1.31 11.55
C GLY A 116 2.22 -1.77 11.14
N SER A 117 1.70 -1.25 10.04
CA SER A 117 0.37 -1.59 9.53
C SER A 117 0.40 -1.65 8.01
N PRO A 118 -0.47 -2.47 7.38
CA PRO A 118 -0.65 -2.42 5.94
C PRO A 118 -1.35 -1.12 5.54
N GLY A 119 -1.24 -0.72 4.28
CA GLY A 119 -2.04 0.41 3.76
C GLY A 119 -1.48 1.79 4.08
N LEU A 120 -0.24 1.88 4.55
CA LEU A 120 0.35 3.13 5.03
C LEU A 120 0.71 4.09 3.89
N THR A 121 0.44 5.37 4.10
CA THR A 121 0.84 6.45 3.18
C THR A 121 2.15 7.13 3.59
N ALA A 122 2.62 6.85 4.81
CA ALA A 122 3.87 7.32 5.38
C ALA A 122 4.35 6.32 6.44
N PRO A 123 5.63 6.35 6.85
CA PRO A 123 6.12 5.56 7.97
C PRO A 123 5.28 5.76 9.24
N SER A 124 5.10 4.72 10.05
CA SER A 124 4.34 4.81 11.30
C SER A 124 5.03 5.68 12.35
N GLY A 125 6.37 5.74 12.31
CA GLY A 125 7.17 6.54 13.21
C GLY A 125 8.62 6.07 13.29
N PRO A 126 9.43 6.71 14.14
CA PRO A 126 10.81 6.29 14.38
C PRO A 126 10.88 5.00 15.20
N CYS A 127 12.03 4.32 15.11
CA CYS A 127 12.37 3.18 15.94
C CYS A 127 12.47 3.59 17.41
N SER A 128 12.01 2.73 18.33
CA SER A 128 12.08 2.99 19.76
C SER A 128 13.54 3.12 20.25
N PRO A 129 13.81 4.00 21.24
CA PRO A 129 15.11 4.06 21.88
C PRO A 129 15.51 2.68 22.45
N GLY A 130 16.79 2.34 22.33
CA GLY A 130 17.32 1.02 22.67
C GLY A 130 17.11 -0.04 21.58
N TYR A 131 16.59 0.33 20.41
CA TYR A 131 16.44 -0.56 19.25
C TYR A 131 16.99 0.09 17.99
N PHE A 132 17.29 -0.74 16.99
CA PHE A 132 17.64 -0.26 15.66
C PHE A 132 16.76 -0.92 14.60
N CYS A 133 16.36 -0.13 13.61
CA CYS A 133 15.44 -0.50 12.54
C CYS A 133 16.13 -0.36 11.18
N PRO A 134 16.54 -1.46 10.52
CA PRO A 134 17.00 -1.40 9.13
C PRO A 134 15.84 -1.04 8.18
N PRO A 135 16.12 -0.76 6.89
CA PRO A 135 15.08 -0.56 5.88
C PRO A 135 14.05 -1.70 5.89
N GLY A 136 12.78 -1.38 5.70
CA GLY A 136 11.70 -2.37 5.68
C GLY A 136 11.21 -2.83 7.05
N SER A 137 11.63 -2.20 8.15
CA SER A 137 11.21 -2.58 9.50
C SER A 137 9.69 -2.41 9.70
N SER A 138 9.06 -3.40 10.32
CA SER A 138 7.61 -3.42 10.59
C SER A 138 7.26 -3.20 12.07
N SER A 139 8.25 -2.98 12.94
CA SER A 139 8.05 -2.77 14.37
C SER A 139 9.02 -1.70 14.87
N PRO A 140 8.63 -0.85 15.84
CA PRO A 140 9.55 0.09 16.47
C PRO A 140 10.53 -0.61 17.43
N SER A 141 10.23 -1.84 17.84
CA SER A 141 11.04 -2.65 18.75
C SER A 141 11.21 -4.07 18.18
N PRO A 142 11.89 -4.21 17.04
CA PRO A 142 12.01 -5.50 16.36
C PRO A 142 12.63 -6.55 17.30
N PRO A 143 12.06 -7.77 17.37
CA PRO A 143 12.59 -8.85 18.19
C PRO A 143 13.78 -9.56 17.53
N GLY A 144 14.15 -9.16 16.32
CA GLY A 144 15.20 -9.80 15.53
C GLY A 144 16.60 -9.56 16.10
N ALA A 145 17.60 -10.07 15.37
CA ALA A 145 19.00 -9.77 15.58
C ALA A 145 19.62 -9.36 14.24
N TRP A 146 20.52 -8.39 14.27
CA TRP A 146 21.29 -7.95 13.10
C TRP A 146 20.42 -7.46 11.93
N GLN A 147 20.38 -8.18 10.81
CA GLN A 147 19.81 -7.73 9.53
C GLN A 147 18.30 -7.46 9.55
N ARG A 148 17.55 -7.96 10.55
CA ARG A 148 16.10 -7.72 10.69
C ARG A 148 15.77 -6.62 11.71
N GLY A 149 16.79 -5.89 12.18
CA GLY A 149 16.66 -5.02 13.34
C GLY A 149 16.61 -5.80 14.62
N GLY A 150 16.84 -5.11 15.73
CA GLY A 150 16.85 -5.77 17.04
C GLY A 150 17.05 -4.81 18.20
N PRO A 151 17.11 -5.36 19.43
CA PRO A 151 17.60 -4.61 20.57
C PRO A 151 19.05 -4.17 20.31
N CYS A 152 19.40 -2.99 20.80
CA CYS A 152 20.75 -2.47 20.67
C CYS A 152 21.76 -3.41 21.34
N PRO A 153 22.82 -3.86 20.65
CA PRO A 153 23.82 -4.75 21.22
C PRO A 153 24.68 -4.04 22.28
N VAL A 154 25.36 -4.83 23.11
CA VAL A 154 26.41 -4.32 24.01
C VAL A 154 27.49 -3.61 23.20
N SER A 155 28.28 -2.75 23.85
CA SER A 155 29.26 -1.82 23.27
C SER A 155 28.69 -0.73 22.33
N HIS A 156 27.38 -0.74 22.10
CA HIS A 156 26.69 0.23 21.25
C HIS A 156 25.55 0.91 22.01
N PHE A 157 25.04 2.01 21.46
CA PHE A 157 23.83 2.68 21.91
C PHE A 157 22.94 3.01 20.70
N CYS A 158 21.63 3.10 20.95
CA CYS A 158 20.65 3.33 19.90
C CYS A 158 19.62 4.36 20.38
N PRO A 159 19.83 5.67 20.14
CA PRO A 159 18.80 6.68 20.37
C PRO A 159 17.56 6.41 19.49
N GLU A 160 16.48 7.17 19.72
CA GLU A 160 15.29 7.09 18.87
C GLU A 160 15.65 7.28 17.39
N GLY A 161 15.04 6.47 16.51
CA GLY A 161 15.28 6.59 15.08
C GLY A 161 16.60 5.96 14.57
N THR A 162 17.26 5.12 15.38
CA THR A 162 18.51 4.47 14.98
C THR A 162 18.28 3.41 13.90
N SER A 163 19.05 3.48 12.82
CA SER A 163 19.00 2.52 11.71
C SER A 163 19.97 1.35 11.83
N SER A 164 21.12 1.59 12.47
CA SER A 164 22.15 0.61 12.79
C SER A 164 22.80 1.01 14.12
N PRO A 165 23.21 0.04 14.97
CA PRO A 165 23.81 0.35 16.26
C PRO A 165 25.00 1.31 16.15
N LEU A 166 25.08 2.29 17.05
CA LEU A 166 26.18 3.25 17.12
C LEU A 166 27.19 2.83 18.20
N PRO A 167 28.50 2.75 17.91
CA PRO A 167 29.48 2.39 18.93
C PRO A 167 29.54 3.46 20.01
N CYS A 168 29.78 3.05 21.26
CA CYS A 168 29.98 4.02 22.34
C CYS A 168 31.19 4.93 22.04
N PRO A 169 31.06 6.26 22.22
CA PRO A 169 32.18 7.17 22.08
C PRO A 169 33.25 6.91 23.16
N ALA A 170 34.50 7.26 22.86
CA ALA A 170 35.63 7.11 23.79
C ALA A 170 35.33 7.75 25.16
N GLY A 171 35.70 7.07 26.24
CA GLY A 171 35.37 7.49 27.61
C GLY A 171 33.95 7.11 28.06
N THR A 172 33.21 6.36 27.24
CA THR A 172 31.90 5.79 27.61
C THR A 172 31.83 4.30 27.24
N TYR A 173 30.96 3.56 27.92
CA TYR A 173 30.75 2.15 27.67
C TYR A 173 29.27 1.78 27.81
N ASN A 174 28.89 0.67 27.19
CA ASN A 174 27.60 0.03 27.44
C ASN A 174 27.80 -1.48 27.54
N ASN A 175 27.43 -2.05 28.69
CA ASN A 175 27.54 -3.49 28.94
C ASN A 175 26.17 -4.21 28.96
N LEU A 176 25.10 -3.50 28.63
CA LEU A 176 23.74 -4.04 28.58
C LEU A 176 23.17 -3.95 27.17
N SER A 177 22.30 -4.89 26.81
CA SER A 177 21.50 -4.74 25.59
C SER A 177 20.40 -3.69 25.79
N ARG A 178 19.83 -3.22 24.68
CA ARG A 178 18.67 -2.31 24.66
C ARG A 178 18.91 -0.97 25.37
N GLN A 179 20.09 -0.38 25.17
CA GLN A 179 20.39 0.94 25.71
C GLN A 179 20.31 2.03 24.64
N ALA A 180 19.77 3.17 25.04
CA ALA A 180 19.66 4.36 24.18
C ALA A 180 20.83 5.33 24.33
N ALA A 181 21.68 5.12 25.33
CA ALA A 181 22.86 5.92 25.64
C ALA A 181 23.95 5.04 26.27
N CYS A 182 25.19 5.51 26.20
CA CYS A 182 26.33 4.90 26.90
C CYS A 182 26.54 5.56 28.27
N SER A 183 27.14 4.81 29.19
CA SER A 183 27.52 5.27 30.52
C SER A 183 28.96 5.79 30.53
N PRO A 184 29.29 6.86 31.27
CA PRO A 184 30.67 7.33 31.37
C PRO A 184 31.53 6.31 32.11
N CYS A 185 32.79 6.17 31.69
CA CYS A 185 33.79 5.40 32.44
C CYS A 185 34.03 6.02 33.81
N ALA A 186 34.38 5.19 34.81
CA ALA A 186 34.80 5.69 36.11
C ALA A 186 36.03 6.61 35.96
N ALA A 187 36.09 7.68 36.75
CA ALA A 187 37.19 8.64 36.69
C ALA A 187 38.54 7.93 36.82
N GLY A 188 39.44 8.14 35.85
CA GLY A 188 40.76 7.52 35.80
C GLY A 188 40.84 6.16 35.09
N TYR A 189 39.74 5.65 34.52
CA TYR A 189 39.72 4.40 33.75
C TYR A 189 39.46 4.66 32.26
N PHE A 190 40.11 3.87 31.40
CA PHE A 190 39.89 3.89 29.96
C PHE A 190 38.91 2.80 29.54
N CYS A 191 37.94 3.22 28.74
CA CYS A 191 37.08 2.44 27.86
C CYS A 191 36.87 3.32 26.60
#